data_AF-A0A3A0G0X3-F1
#
_entry.id   AF-A0A3A0G0X3-F1
#
_cell.length_a   1.000
_cell.length_b   1.000
_cell.length_c   1.000
_cell.angle_alpha   90.00
_cell.angle_beta   90.00
_cell.angle_gamma   90.00
#
_symmetry.space_group_name_H-M   'P 1'
#
loop_
_entity.id
_entity.type
_entity.pdbx_description
1 polymer ?
#
loop_
_entity_poly.entity_id
_entity_poly.type
_entity_poly.pdbx_seq_one_letter_code
_entity_poly.pdbx_strand_id
1 'polypeptide(L)'
;MSIDSTALTELPPRKAIVLDNENCPYCGAQLVEGSWNKEHAIGRRFVPRGKFADSWNLILRACITCNSRKADLEDDLSAITMQPDPTGEFADPDPVLREEAMRKAAGSINRRTGTTVGESAHTMTIALAPMPGVNASFTLNGPPQPDPDRVFELARMHAQALFYRVTYDASTRRGGFFLGDVYTISYCLRGDWGNAMHRAFMHGVSGWEPRCVAIAADRFFKAVIRRHPEATCWSWAVEWNHNLRVIGFAGDRAPIDAIFAASPPAESRIVGRGADGSILRLRVEVPLEAHEDVLFEA
;
A
#
# COMPACT_ATOMS: atom_id res chain seq x y z
N MET A 1 -6.51 4.83 -27.81
CA MET A 1 -5.07 5.11 -27.78
C MET A 1 -4.38 3.80 -27.45
N SER A 2 -3.59 3.23 -28.37
CA SER A 2 -2.75 2.07 -28.06
C SER A 2 -1.60 2.56 -27.17
N ILE A 3 -1.52 2.07 -25.94
CA ILE A 3 -0.40 2.37 -25.04
C ILE A 3 0.74 1.44 -25.46
N ASP A 4 1.48 1.84 -26.49
CA ASP A 4 2.56 1.06 -27.10
C ASP A 4 3.93 1.44 -26.54
N SER A 5 3.99 1.60 -25.22
CA SER A 5 5.25 1.58 -24.49
C SER A 5 5.55 0.10 -24.26
N THR A 6 6.56 -0.43 -24.94
CA THR A 6 6.94 -1.87 -24.90
C THR A 6 8.20 -2.14 -24.08
N ALA A 7 8.90 -1.12 -23.56
CA ALA A 7 10.11 -1.31 -22.75
C ALA A 7 9.84 -1.17 -21.23
N LEU A 8 10.49 -2.00 -20.41
CA LEU A 8 10.57 -1.81 -18.95
C LEU A 8 11.11 -0.40 -18.67
N THR A 9 10.40 0.36 -17.85
CA THR A 9 10.89 1.67 -17.41
C THR A 9 11.80 1.51 -16.21
N GLU A 10 13.11 1.50 -16.43
CA GLU A 10 14.09 1.65 -15.34
C GLU A 10 14.05 3.08 -14.78
N LEU A 11 14.01 3.20 -13.45
CA LEU A 11 14.04 4.48 -12.77
C LEU A 11 15.50 4.85 -12.45
N PRO A 12 15.90 6.11 -12.66
CA PRO A 12 17.28 6.54 -12.39
C PRO A 12 17.55 6.41 -10.89
N PRO A 13 18.66 5.80 -10.43
CA PRO A 13 18.81 5.45 -9.02
C PRO A 13 18.89 6.66 -8.09
N ARG A 14 19.44 7.80 -8.53
CA ARG A 14 19.78 8.95 -7.67
C ARG A 14 19.21 10.29 -8.13
N LYS A 15 18.17 10.28 -8.96
CA LYS A 15 17.62 11.52 -9.54
C LYS A 15 16.11 11.54 -9.48
N ALA A 16 15.56 12.65 -9.01
CA ALA A 16 14.13 12.90 -9.13
C ALA A 16 13.71 12.96 -10.60
N ILE A 17 12.62 12.30 -10.93
CA ILE A 17 11.95 12.40 -12.23
C ILE A 17 10.94 13.54 -12.11
N VAL A 18 11.01 14.52 -13.00
CA VAL A 18 10.06 15.63 -13.00
C VAL A 18 9.24 15.54 -14.28
N LEU A 19 7.93 15.36 -14.15
CA LEU A 19 6.99 15.44 -15.25
C LEU A 19 6.36 16.83 -15.29
N ASP A 20 6.23 17.34 -16.51
CA ASP A 20 5.60 18.63 -16.76
C ASP A 20 4.18 18.44 -17.29
N ASN A 21 3.37 17.66 -16.59
CA ASN A 21 2.07 17.20 -17.09
C ASN A 21 0.98 18.29 -17.16
N GLU A 22 0.08 18.15 -18.12
CA GLU A 22 -1.04 19.09 -18.33
C GLU A 22 -2.35 18.68 -17.65
N ASN A 23 -2.49 17.44 -17.19
CA ASN A 23 -3.66 16.95 -16.46
C ASN A 23 -3.25 16.26 -15.15
N CYS A 24 -4.08 16.39 -14.12
CA CYS A 24 -3.85 15.75 -12.83
C CYS A 24 -3.73 14.23 -13.01
N PRO A 25 -2.70 13.56 -12.46
CA PRO A 25 -2.52 12.12 -12.64
C PRO A 25 -3.59 11.28 -11.95
N TYR A 26 -4.35 11.88 -11.02
CA TYR A 26 -5.27 11.17 -10.13
C TYR A 26 -6.72 11.26 -10.62
N CYS A 27 -7.14 12.44 -11.09
CA CYS A 27 -8.52 12.67 -11.54
C CYS A 27 -8.66 13.05 -13.01
N GLY A 28 -7.54 13.25 -13.73
CA GLY A 28 -7.56 13.63 -15.15
C GLY A 28 -7.98 15.08 -15.42
N ALA A 29 -8.31 15.88 -14.39
CA ALA A 29 -8.66 17.28 -14.56
C ALA A 29 -7.50 18.05 -15.23
N GLN A 30 -7.85 18.91 -16.19
CA GLN A 30 -6.88 19.80 -16.82
C GLN A 30 -6.29 20.76 -15.79
N LEU A 31 -4.98 20.95 -15.84
CA LEU A 31 -4.25 21.84 -14.96
C LEU A 31 -4.10 23.18 -15.64
N VAL A 32 -4.70 24.20 -15.04
CA VAL A 32 -4.57 25.60 -15.43
C VAL A 32 -3.81 26.34 -14.34
N GLU A 33 -3.27 27.50 -14.65
CA GLU A 33 -2.53 28.29 -13.66
C GLU A 33 -3.36 28.52 -12.39
N GLY A 34 -2.74 28.31 -11.23
CA GLY A 34 -3.41 28.42 -9.91
C GLY A 34 -4.26 27.21 -9.49
N SER A 35 -4.54 26.22 -10.36
CA SER A 35 -5.35 25.04 -10.00
C SER A 35 -4.52 23.82 -9.57
N TRP A 36 -3.20 23.91 -9.61
CA TRP A 36 -2.27 22.81 -9.31
C TRP A 36 -1.12 23.25 -8.43
N ASN A 37 -0.49 22.28 -7.78
CA ASN A 37 0.75 22.44 -7.05
C ASN A 37 1.72 21.29 -7.36
N LYS A 38 2.99 21.50 -6.99
CA LYS A 38 4.02 20.47 -7.11
C LYS A 38 3.66 19.30 -6.19
N GLU A 39 3.55 18.13 -6.79
CA GLU A 39 3.28 16.88 -6.11
C GLU A 39 4.53 16.01 -6.09
N HIS A 40 4.76 15.34 -4.96
CA HIS A 40 5.69 14.21 -4.89
C HIS A 40 4.82 12.96 -4.80
N ALA A 41 4.93 12.07 -5.80
CA ALA A 41 4.16 10.83 -5.85
C ALA A 41 4.30 10.04 -4.55
N ILE A 42 5.48 10.12 -3.92
CA ILE A 42 5.70 9.65 -2.56
C ILE A 42 6.10 10.86 -1.70
N GLY A 43 5.29 11.18 -0.70
CA GLY A 43 5.55 12.30 0.21
C GLY A 43 6.90 12.18 0.89
N ARG A 44 7.66 13.29 0.98
CA ARG A 44 8.99 13.28 1.62
C ARG A 44 8.99 12.88 3.10
N ARG A 45 7.84 12.97 3.76
CA ARG A 45 7.60 12.56 5.16
C ARG A 45 6.86 11.23 5.27
N PHE A 46 6.62 10.55 4.15
CA PHE A 46 5.96 9.25 4.12
C PHE A 46 6.91 8.11 4.53
N VAL A 47 8.20 8.29 4.24
CA VAL A 47 9.31 7.42 4.64
C VAL A 47 10.19 8.12 5.69
N PRO A 48 11.11 7.41 6.38
CA PRO A 48 11.98 8.05 7.36
C PRO A 48 12.82 9.18 6.77
N ARG A 49 13.18 10.15 7.61
CA ARG A 49 13.89 11.35 7.17
C ARG A 49 15.23 10.98 6.53
N GLY A 50 15.58 11.67 5.45
CA GLY A 50 16.85 11.47 4.77
C GLY A 50 16.89 10.25 3.85
N LYS A 51 15.88 9.36 3.89
CA LYS A 51 15.85 8.19 3.00
C LYS A 51 15.72 8.53 1.51
N PHE A 52 15.14 9.68 1.19
CA PHE A 52 15.16 10.19 -0.19
C PHE A 52 16.48 10.84 -0.61
N ALA A 53 17.47 11.00 0.28
CA ALA A 53 18.79 11.45 -0.14
C ALA A 53 19.38 10.40 -1.07
N ASP A 54 19.80 10.83 -2.27
CA ASP A 54 20.33 9.95 -3.32
C ASP A 54 19.39 8.82 -3.79
N SER A 55 18.07 8.98 -3.60
CA SER A 55 17.04 8.13 -4.20
C SER A 55 16.23 8.91 -5.22
N TRP A 56 15.65 8.22 -6.21
CA TRP A 56 14.61 8.83 -7.03
C TRP A 56 13.34 9.09 -6.23
N ASN A 57 12.55 10.02 -6.78
CA ASN A 57 11.14 10.21 -6.50
C ASN A 57 10.49 10.75 -7.79
N LEU A 58 9.19 10.53 -7.96
CA LEU A 58 8.43 11.08 -9.08
C LEU A 58 7.78 12.39 -8.63
N ILE A 59 8.15 13.48 -9.31
CA ILE A 59 7.59 14.80 -9.11
C ILE A 59 6.71 15.12 -10.32
N LEU A 60 5.52 15.61 -10.06
CA LEU A 60 4.50 15.86 -11.06
C LEU A 60 3.61 17.04 -10.64
N ARG A 61 2.71 17.47 -11.50
CA ARG A 61 1.70 18.48 -11.19
C ARG A 61 0.39 17.77 -10.86
N ALA A 62 -0.21 18.06 -9.71
CA ALA A 62 -1.53 17.55 -9.34
C ALA A 62 -2.46 18.70 -9.02
N CYS A 63 -3.76 18.51 -9.25
CA CYS A 63 -4.72 19.52 -8.79
C CYS A 63 -4.67 19.60 -7.26
N ILE A 64 -4.91 20.79 -6.72
CA ILE A 64 -4.76 21.07 -5.28
C ILE A 64 -5.60 20.08 -4.46
N THR A 65 -6.83 19.78 -4.89
CA THR A 65 -7.73 18.85 -4.19
C THR A 65 -7.14 17.45 -4.06
N CYS A 66 -6.62 16.87 -5.15
CA CYS A 66 -6.05 15.53 -5.10
C CYS A 66 -4.74 15.50 -4.32
N ASN A 67 -3.88 16.52 -4.45
CA ASN A 67 -2.65 16.59 -3.67
C ASN A 67 -2.95 16.70 -2.16
N SER A 68 -3.85 17.60 -1.75
CA SER A 68 -4.26 17.74 -0.35
C SER A 68 -4.87 16.46 0.20
N ARG A 69 -5.70 15.76 -0.60
CA ARG A 69 -6.28 14.46 -0.22
C ARG A 69 -5.20 13.39 -0.02
N LYS A 70 -4.21 13.30 -0.93
CA LYS A 70 -3.08 12.38 -0.77
C LYS A 70 -2.26 12.71 0.48
N ALA A 71 -1.95 13.99 0.68
CA ALA A 71 -1.17 14.43 1.83
C ALA A 71 -1.86 14.09 3.16
N ASP A 72 -3.19 14.19 3.23
CA ASP A 72 -3.95 13.73 4.40
C ASP A 72 -3.84 12.22 4.62
N LEU A 73 -3.96 11.41 3.56
CA LEU A 73 -3.77 9.96 3.63
C LEU A 73 -2.35 9.57 4.05
N GLU A 74 -1.34 10.28 3.55
CA GLU A 74 0.07 10.01 3.86
C GLU A 74 0.41 10.30 5.32
N ASP A 75 -0.26 11.25 5.97
CA ASP A 75 0.08 11.67 7.34
C ASP A 75 -0.11 10.53 8.36
N ASP A 76 -1.32 9.97 8.44
CA ASP A 76 -1.62 8.90 9.41
C ASP A 76 -1.06 7.55 8.95
N LEU A 77 -1.15 7.22 7.67
CA LEU A 77 -0.66 5.93 7.17
C LEU A 77 0.86 5.80 7.30
N SER A 78 1.63 6.88 7.09
CA SER A 78 3.07 6.82 7.38
C SER A 78 3.37 6.66 8.86
N ALA A 79 2.60 7.31 9.73
CA ALA A 79 2.76 7.20 11.18
C ALA A 79 2.48 5.78 11.68
N ILE A 80 1.41 5.16 11.18
CA ILE A 80 0.99 3.80 11.54
C ILE A 80 1.98 2.76 11.00
N THR A 81 2.37 2.87 9.73
CA THR A 81 3.25 1.86 9.11
C THR A 81 4.68 1.87 9.63
N MET A 82 5.12 2.95 10.28
CA MET A 82 6.42 3.01 10.95
C MET A 82 6.41 2.44 12.38
N GLN A 83 5.24 2.17 12.96
CA GLN A 83 5.18 1.64 14.33
C GLN A 83 5.75 0.21 14.41
N PRO A 84 6.31 -0.16 15.56
CA PRO A 84 6.71 -1.54 15.78
C PRO A 84 5.49 -2.47 15.84
N ASP A 85 5.76 -3.75 15.70
CA ASP A 85 4.78 -4.81 15.87
C ASP A 85 4.34 -4.97 17.35
N PRO A 86 3.40 -5.88 17.67
CA PRO A 86 2.97 -6.10 19.05
C PRO A 86 4.08 -6.55 20.03
N THR A 87 5.20 -7.06 19.54
CA THR A 87 6.36 -7.46 20.35
C THR A 87 7.32 -6.30 20.61
N GLY A 88 7.10 -5.15 19.96
CA GLY A 88 7.96 -3.98 20.04
C GLY A 88 9.10 -3.98 19.01
N GLU A 89 9.08 -4.92 18.07
CA GLU A 89 10.07 -5.02 17.00
C GLU A 89 9.70 -4.12 15.81
N PHE A 90 10.66 -3.33 15.34
CA PHE A 90 10.48 -2.50 14.15
C PHE A 90 10.71 -3.32 12.89
N ALA A 91 10.02 -2.93 11.81
CA ALA A 91 10.15 -3.58 10.51
C ALA A 91 11.55 -3.42 9.88
N ASP A 92 12.38 -2.49 10.36
CA ASP A 92 13.78 -2.36 9.98
C ASP A 92 14.58 -1.88 11.22
N PRO A 93 15.83 -2.37 11.44
CA PRO A 93 16.65 -1.94 12.57
C PRO A 93 17.17 -0.48 12.46
N ASP A 94 16.86 0.25 11.39
CA ASP A 94 17.28 1.63 11.20
C ASP A 94 16.87 2.55 12.38
N PRO A 95 17.82 3.22 13.05
CA PRO A 95 17.50 4.11 14.17
C PRO A 95 16.63 5.31 13.76
N VAL A 96 16.75 5.80 12.53
CA VAL A 96 15.95 6.92 12.00
C VAL A 96 14.48 6.53 11.84
N LEU A 97 14.20 5.26 11.50
CA LEU A 97 12.82 4.75 11.51
C LEU A 97 12.22 4.88 12.90
N ARG A 98 12.93 4.40 13.93
CA ARG A 98 12.46 4.45 15.32
C ARG A 98 12.20 5.87 15.81
N GLU A 99 13.14 6.78 15.57
CA GLU A 99 12.99 8.20 15.94
C GLU A 99 11.78 8.82 15.26
N GLU A 100 11.61 8.58 13.96
CA GLU A 100 10.50 9.14 13.18
C GLU A 100 9.15 8.52 13.59
N ALA A 101 9.12 7.22 13.89
CA ALA A 101 7.94 6.52 14.39
C ALA A 101 7.48 7.11 15.73
N MET A 102 8.39 7.33 16.68
CA MET A 102 8.08 7.95 17.97
C MET A 102 7.59 9.39 17.80
N ARG A 103 8.25 10.17 16.94
CA ARG A 103 7.86 11.56 16.64
C ARG A 103 6.46 11.64 16.03
N LYS A 104 6.15 10.74 15.09
CA LYS A 104 4.83 10.68 14.43
C LYS A 104 3.75 10.12 15.34
N ALA A 105 4.08 9.17 16.22
CA ALA A 105 3.15 8.63 17.21
C ALA A 105 2.53 9.74 18.08
N ALA A 106 3.33 10.74 18.46
CA ALA A 106 2.86 11.86 19.29
C ALA A 106 2.07 12.94 18.53
N GLY A 107 2.24 13.06 17.20
CA GLY A 107 1.76 14.21 16.43
C GLY A 107 0.70 13.89 15.38
N SER A 108 0.70 12.67 14.83
CA SER A 108 -0.24 12.27 13.78
C SER A 108 -1.49 11.64 14.41
N ILE A 109 -2.66 11.98 13.86
CA ILE A 109 -3.95 11.49 14.33
C ILE A 109 -4.33 10.24 13.53
N ASN A 110 -4.60 9.13 14.20
CA ASN A 110 -5.20 7.97 13.55
C ASN A 110 -6.66 8.31 13.20
N ARG A 111 -6.98 8.35 11.91
CA ARG A 111 -8.34 8.71 11.46
C ARG A 111 -9.42 7.72 11.88
N ARG A 112 -9.05 6.47 12.17
CA ARG A 112 -9.97 5.43 12.63
C ARG A 112 -10.45 5.65 14.07
N THR A 113 -9.57 6.14 14.95
CA THR A 113 -9.86 6.33 16.38
C THR A 113 -10.11 7.78 16.76
N GLY A 114 -9.61 8.73 15.97
CA GLY A 114 -9.63 10.16 16.28
C GLY A 114 -8.59 10.59 17.33
N THR A 115 -7.74 9.68 17.80
CA THR A 115 -6.67 9.94 18.79
C THR A 115 -5.30 9.96 18.12
N THR A 116 -4.26 10.34 18.87
CA THR A 116 -2.88 10.25 18.36
C THR A 116 -2.51 8.80 18.08
N VAL A 117 -1.66 8.55 17.10
CA VAL A 117 -1.21 7.18 16.76
C VAL A 117 -0.61 6.48 17.98
N GLY A 118 0.14 7.18 18.84
CA GLY A 118 0.71 6.62 20.07
C GLY A 118 -0.34 6.18 21.11
N GLU A 119 -1.53 6.78 21.10
CA GLU A 119 -2.65 6.45 21.99
C GLU A 119 -3.67 5.51 21.34
N SER A 120 -3.50 5.19 20.05
CA SER A 120 -4.49 4.45 19.24
C SER A 120 -4.39 2.93 19.40
N ALA A 121 -4.04 2.43 20.58
CA ALA A 121 -4.03 1.00 20.84
C ALA A 121 -5.43 0.42 20.59
N HIS A 122 -5.52 -0.66 19.80
CA HIS A 122 -6.79 -1.30 19.52
C HIS A 122 -7.13 -2.27 20.65
N THR A 123 -8.09 -1.90 21.49
CA THR A 123 -8.55 -2.76 22.57
C THR A 123 -9.71 -3.65 22.10
N MET A 124 -9.52 -4.97 22.21
CA MET A 124 -10.56 -5.98 21.93
C MET A 124 -10.84 -6.80 23.19
N THR A 125 -12.08 -6.79 23.65
CA THR A 125 -12.52 -7.60 24.78
C THR A 125 -13.19 -8.88 24.29
N ILE A 126 -12.62 -10.03 24.63
CA ILE A 126 -13.18 -11.35 24.36
C ILE A 126 -13.88 -11.84 25.62
N ALA A 127 -15.19 -12.02 25.56
CA ALA A 127 -15.96 -12.66 26.62
C ALA A 127 -16.13 -14.15 26.31
N LEU A 128 -15.73 -15.02 27.24
CA LEU A 128 -15.86 -16.47 27.15
C LEU A 128 -16.72 -16.98 28.32
N ALA A 129 -17.66 -17.87 28.03
CA ALA A 129 -18.42 -18.62 29.02
C ALA A 129 -18.12 -20.12 28.86
N PRO A 130 -16.96 -20.60 29.34
CA PRO A 130 -16.51 -21.97 29.07
C PRO A 130 -17.41 -23.03 29.74
N MET A 131 -18.13 -22.65 30.80
CA MET A 131 -19.08 -23.52 31.50
C MET A 131 -20.16 -22.69 32.22
N PRO A 132 -21.34 -23.27 32.52
CA PRO A 132 -22.40 -22.56 33.26
C PRO A 132 -21.88 -21.98 34.58
N GLY A 133 -22.12 -20.69 34.80
CA GLY A 133 -21.68 -19.98 36.01
C GLY A 133 -20.25 -19.44 35.99
N VAL A 134 -19.46 -19.68 34.93
CA VAL A 134 -18.11 -19.12 34.77
C VAL A 134 -18.10 -18.14 33.61
N ASN A 135 -17.76 -16.88 33.90
CA ASN A 135 -17.51 -15.84 32.90
C ASN A 135 -16.02 -15.47 32.95
N ALA A 136 -15.34 -15.52 31.81
CA ALA A 136 -13.98 -15.03 31.64
C ALA A 136 -13.98 -13.89 30.61
N SER A 137 -13.23 -12.83 30.87
CA SER A 137 -12.99 -11.76 29.90
C SER A 137 -11.49 -11.56 29.70
N PHE A 138 -11.08 -11.43 28.45
CA PHE A 138 -9.70 -11.15 28.07
C PHE A 138 -9.69 -9.85 27.28
N THR A 139 -8.85 -8.92 27.68
CA THR A 139 -8.65 -7.67 26.95
C THR A 139 -7.32 -7.74 26.21
N LEU A 140 -7.39 -7.74 24.88
CA LEU A 140 -6.23 -7.70 24.00
C LEU A 140 -5.99 -6.25 23.57
N ASN A 141 -4.75 -5.78 23.65
CA ASN A 141 -4.34 -4.49 23.12
C ASN A 141 -3.44 -4.71 21.91
N GLY A 142 -3.89 -4.28 20.74
CA GLY A 142 -3.14 -4.34 19.49
C GLY A 142 -2.52 -2.99 19.12
N PRO A 143 -1.54 -2.99 18.20
CA PRO A 143 -0.96 -1.76 17.68
C PRO A 143 -2.01 -0.94 16.91
N PRO A 144 -1.76 0.35 16.67
CA PRO A 144 -2.61 1.20 15.86
C PRO A 144 -2.93 0.54 14.52
N GLN A 145 -4.22 0.41 14.23
CA GLN A 145 -4.68 -0.18 12.96
C GLN A 145 -5.02 0.92 11.97
N PRO A 146 -4.60 0.80 10.70
CA PRO A 146 -5.04 1.71 9.68
C PRO A 146 -6.52 1.48 9.34
N ASP A 147 -7.13 2.50 8.73
CA ASP A 147 -8.42 2.38 8.07
C ASP A 147 -8.21 1.72 6.69
N PRO A 148 -8.85 0.56 6.41
CA PRO A 148 -8.72 -0.13 5.12
C PRO A 148 -9.00 0.74 3.91
N ASP A 149 -10.02 1.59 3.95
CA ASP A 149 -10.42 2.41 2.80
C ASP A 149 -9.34 3.45 2.49
N ARG A 150 -8.74 4.03 3.52
CA ARG A 150 -7.61 4.96 3.39
C ARG A 150 -6.37 4.28 2.83
N VAL A 151 -6.06 3.06 3.30
CA VAL A 151 -4.94 2.25 2.77
C VAL A 151 -5.12 1.99 1.29
N PHE A 152 -6.29 1.49 0.89
CA PHE A 152 -6.58 1.18 -0.50
C PHE A 152 -6.56 2.43 -1.38
N GLU A 153 -7.08 3.55 -0.87
CA GLU A 153 -7.06 4.79 -1.61
C GLU A 153 -5.63 5.29 -1.86
N LEU A 154 -4.80 5.37 -0.82
CA LEU A 154 -3.42 5.84 -0.97
C LEU A 154 -2.61 4.90 -1.88
N ALA A 155 -2.79 3.59 -1.73
CA ALA A 155 -2.13 2.60 -2.59
C ALA A 155 -2.51 2.79 -4.06
N ARG A 156 -3.80 3.00 -4.34
CA ARG A 156 -4.28 3.33 -5.68
C ARG A 156 -3.68 4.63 -6.20
N MET A 157 -3.57 5.68 -5.38
CA MET A 157 -2.96 6.95 -5.79
C MET A 157 -1.47 6.77 -6.14
N HIS A 158 -0.71 6.03 -5.32
CA HIS A 158 0.68 5.69 -5.62
C HIS A 158 0.82 4.89 -6.93
N ALA A 159 0.02 3.82 -7.09
CA ALA A 159 0.02 3.01 -8.31
C ALA A 159 -0.36 3.84 -9.54
N GLN A 160 -1.38 4.70 -9.43
CA GLN A 160 -1.85 5.56 -10.52
C GLN A 160 -0.81 6.63 -10.91
N ALA A 161 -0.08 7.23 -9.97
CA ALA A 161 1.01 8.16 -10.30
C ALA A 161 2.14 7.48 -11.09
N LEU A 162 2.50 6.26 -10.69
CA LEU A 162 3.52 5.45 -11.39
C LEU A 162 3.01 4.99 -12.76
N PHE A 163 1.76 4.54 -12.86
CA PHE A 163 1.13 4.18 -14.13
C PHE A 163 1.07 5.36 -15.11
N TYR A 164 0.72 6.54 -14.60
CA TYR A 164 0.73 7.78 -15.36
C TYR A 164 2.12 8.06 -15.94
N ARG A 165 3.19 7.81 -15.19
CA ARG A 165 4.57 7.92 -15.68
C ARG A 165 4.94 6.84 -16.71
N VAL A 166 4.50 5.60 -16.54
CA VAL A 166 4.73 4.51 -17.51
C VAL A 166 4.13 4.83 -18.87
N THR A 167 3.00 5.54 -18.85
CA THR A 167 2.17 5.85 -20.02
C THR A 167 2.28 7.31 -20.45
N TYR A 168 3.27 8.04 -19.93
CA TYR A 168 3.45 9.45 -20.21
C TYR A 168 3.98 9.68 -21.63
N ASP A 169 3.24 10.46 -22.40
CA ASP A 169 3.63 10.97 -23.71
C ASP A 169 4.12 12.42 -23.56
N ALA A 170 5.39 12.64 -23.90
CA ALA A 170 6.03 13.95 -23.81
C ALA A 170 5.48 14.97 -24.81
N SER A 171 4.92 14.52 -25.95
CA SER A 171 4.38 15.41 -26.99
C SER A 171 3.06 16.05 -26.56
N THR A 172 2.19 15.26 -25.91
CA THR A 172 0.92 15.72 -25.35
C THR A 172 1.01 16.12 -23.89
N ARG A 173 2.15 15.82 -23.24
CA ARG A 173 2.42 16.04 -21.81
C ARG A 173 1.37 15.38 -20.92
N ARG A 174 0.89 14.20 -21.31
CA ARG A 174 -0.17 13.46 -20.64
C ARG A 174 0.21 12.01 -20.43
N GLY A 175 -0.19 11.47 -19.28
CA GLY A 175 -0.17 10.05 -18.97
C GLY A 175 -1.58 9.47 -19.02
N GLY A 176 -1.62 8.14 -19.15
CA GLY A 176 -2.83 7.35 -19.11
C GLY A 176 -3.33 7.06 -17.68
N PHE A 177 -4.50 6.42 -17.65
CA PHE A 177 -5.17 5.94 -16.44
C PHE A 177 -5.42 4.46 -16.58
N PHE A 178 -5.50 3.75 -15.45
CA PHE A 178 -6.00 2.39 -15.47
C PHE A 178 -7.37 2.37 -16.15
N LEU A 179 -7.51 1.48 -17.14
CA LEU A 179 -8.77 1.29 -17.85
C LEU A 179 -9.62 0.25 -17.10
N GLY A 180 -10.94 0.42 -17.13
CA GLY A 180 -11.87 -0.48 -16.43
C GLY A 180 -11.90 -0.25 -14.91
N ASP A 181 -12.26 -1.30 -14.19
CA ASP A 181 -12.32 -1.27 -12.73
C ASP A 181 -10.92 -1.38 -12.12
N VAL A 182 -10.72 -0.74 -10.97
CA VAL A 182 -9.52 -0.92 -10.15
C VAL A 182 -9.90 -1.73 -8.92
N TYR A 183 -9.32 -2.92 -8.79
CA TYR A 183 -9.59 -3.85 -7.71
C TYR A 183 -8.44 -3.81 -6.71
N THR A 184 -8.70 -3.33 -5.49
CA THR A 184 -7.75 -3.53 -4.40
C THR A 184 -8.11 -4.83 -3.70
N ILE A 185 -7.21 -5.81 -3.74
CA ILE A 185 -7.51 -7.17 -3.30
C ILE A 185 -7.30 -7.31 -1.81
N SER A 186 -6.15 -6.84 -1.32
CA SER A 186 -5.77 -7.02 0.08
C SER A 186 -4.66 -6.06 0.48
N TYR A 187 -4.58 -5.83 1.79
CA TYR A 187 -3.37 -5.36 2.43
C TYR A 187 -3.01 -6.29 3.60
N CYS A 188 -1.72 -6.41 3.90
CA CYS A 188 -1.27 -7.10 5.10
C CYS A 188 0.02 -6.48 5.67
N LEU A 189 0.23 -6.73 6.96
CA LEU A 189 1.48 -6.40 7.65
C LEU A 189 2.55 -7.43 7.34
N ARG A 190 3.81 -7.07 7.58
CA ARG A 190 5.00 -7.88 7.26
C ARG A 190 4.94 -9.29 7.82
N GLY A 191 4.44 -9.43 9.04
CA GLY A 191 4.27 -10.73 9.71
C GLY A 191 3.39 -11.71 8.94
N ASP A 192 2.59 -11.23 7.98
CA ASP A 192 1.61 -12.03 7.24
C ASP A 192 1.77 -11.97 5.72
N TRP A 193 2.90 -11.49 5.20
CA TRP A 193 3.13 -11.44 3.74
C TRP A 193 3.10 -12.81 3.06
N GLY A 194 3.33 -13.89 3.81
CA GLY A 194 3.32 -15.26 3.35
C GLY A 194 1.93 -15.90 3.33
N ASN A 195 0.87 -15.14 3.60
CA ASN A 195 -0.49 -15.67 3.54
C ASN A 195 -0.87 -16.14 2.11
N ALA A 196 -1.86 -17.02 2.05
CA ALA A 196 -2.33 -17.65 0.81
C ALA A 196 -2.67 -16.64 -0.29
N MET A 197 -3.31 -15.52 0.05
CA MET A 197 -3.74 -14.50 -0.90
C MET A 197 -2.57 -13.75 -1.52
N HIS A 198 -1.57 -13.37 -0.71
CA HIS A 198 -0.37 -12.70 -1.20
C HIS A 198 0.53 -13.63 -2.00
N ARG A 199 0.66 -14.91 -1.60
CA ARG A 199 1.38 -15.92 -2.39
C ARG A 199 0.69 -16.19 -3.72
N ALA A 200 -0.64 -16.36 -3.74
CA ALA A 200 -1.40 -16.54 -4.96
C ALA A 200 -1.26 -15.36 -5.92
N PHE A 201 -1.33 -14.13 -5.41
CA PHE A 201 -1.07 -12.92 -6.19
C PHE A 201 0.35 -12.94 -6.78
N MET A 202 1.37 -13.09 -5.93
CA MET A 202 2.78 -13.04 -6.33
C MET A 202 3.12 -14.08 -7.39
N HIS A 203 2.67 -15.33 -7.24
CA HIS A 203 2.91 -16.38 -8.22
C HIS A 203 2.05 -16.21 -9.47
N GLY A 204 0.80 -15.76 -9.34
CA GLY A 204 -0.11 -15.56 -10.46
C GLY A 204 0.34 -14.45 -11.42
N VAL A 205 1.08 -13.46 -10.92
CA VAL A 205 1.56 -12.32 -11.72
C VAL A 205 3.06 -12.40 -12.07
N SER A 206 3.79 -13.43 -11.64
CA SER A 206 5.24 -13.52 -11.86
C SER A 206 5.60 -13.59 -13.35
N GLY A 207 4.76 -14.23 -14.16
CA GLY A 207 4.92 -14.31 -15.62
C GLY A 207 4.39 -13.08 -16.37
N TRP A 208 3.83 -12.09 -15.69
CA TRP A 208 3.34 -10.87 -16.33
C TRP A 208 4.50 -9.91 -16.59
N GLU A 209 4.46 -9.23 -17.73
CA GLU A 209 5.53 -8.33 -18.16
C GLU A 209 5.65 -7.15 -17.18
N PRO A 210 6.81 -6.94 -16.52
CA PRO A 210 7.00 -5.80 -15.65
C PRO A 210 7.11 -4.52 -16.48
N ARG A 211 6.27 -3.55 -16.16
CA ARG A 211 6.23 -2.23 -16.83
C ARG A 211 6.81 -1.14 -15.94
N CYS A 212 6.79 -1.34 -14.63
CA CYS A 212 7.44 -0.50 -13.65
C CYS A 212 7.89 -1.35 -12.46
N VAL A 213 9.17 -1.25 -12.09
CA VAL A 213 9.70 -1.72 -10.80
C VAL A 213 10.34 -0.51 -10.12
N ALA A 214 9.75 -0.11 -9.00
CA ALA A 214 9.99 1.18 -8.37
C ALA A 214 10.43 0.97 -6.92
N ILE A 215 11.74 0.89 -6.70
CA ILE A 215 12.34 0.76 -5.37
C ILE A 215 13.01 2.08 -5.01
N ALA A 216 12.55 2.73 -3.95
CA ALA A 216 13.02 4.04 -3.52
C ALA A 216 13.27 4.07 -2.01
N ALA A 217 13.95 5.13 -1.59
CA ALA A 217 14.14 5.51 -0.20
C ALA A 217 14.71 4.39 0.68
N ASP A 218 15.88 3.84 0.31
CA ASP A 218 16.47 2.67 0.97
C ASP A 218 15.49 1.49 1.12
N ARG A 219 14.62 1.28 0.12
CA ARG A 219 13.57 0.24 0.10
C ARG A 219 12.40 0.47 1.07
N PHE A 220 12.34 1.59 1.79
CA PHE A 220 11.14 1.98 2.56
C PHE A 220 9.92 2.25 1.67
N PHE A 221 10.12 2.40 0.36
CA PHE A 221 9.03 2.36 -0.61
C PHE A 221 9.38 1.40 -1.75
N LYS A 222 8.48 0.46 -2.03
CA LYS A 222 8.56 -0.40 -3.21
C LYS A 222 7.23 -0.36 -3.94
N ALA A 223 7.26 -0.41 -5.25
CA ALA A 223 6.09 -0.59 -6.07
C ALA A 223 6.43 -1.40 -7.32
N VAL A 224 5.45 -2.13 -7.82
CA VAL A 224 5.55 -2.85 -9.10
C VAL A 224 4.25 -2.70 -9.86
N ILE A 225 4.34 -2.57 -11.18
CA ILE A 225 3.21 -2.61 -12.11
C ILE A 225 3.57 -3.60 -13.20
N ARG A 226 2.73 -4.62 -13.41
CA ARG A 226 2.90 -5.61 -14.49
C ARG A 226 1.68 -5.62 -15.41
N ARG A 227 1.91 -5.94 -16.67
CA ARG A 227 0.88 -6.05 -17.71
C ARG A 227 0.61 -7.53 -18.01
N HIS A 228 -0.65 -7.91 -18.04
CA HIS A 228 -1.04 -9.23 -18.49
C HIS A 228 -0.67 -9.42 -19.97
N PRO A 229 -0.14 -10.58 -20.40
CA PRO A 229 0.36 -10.78 -21.77
C PRO A 229 -0.73 -10.64 -22.84
N GLU A 230 -1.96 -11.05 -22.55
CA GLU A 230 -3.03 -11.20 -23.56
C GLU A 230 -4.31 -10.41 -23.28
N ALA A 231 -4.45 -9.81 -22.09
CA ALA A 231 -5.70 -9.22 -21.63
C ALA A 231 -5.48 -7.75 -21.27
N THR A 232 -6.56 -6.96 -21.24
CA THR A 232 -6.49 -5.59 -20.74
C THR A 232 -6.52 -5.63 -19.22
N CYS A 233 -5.48 -6.19 -18.62
CA CYS A 233 -5.37 -6.37 -17.18
C CYS A 233 -3.96 -6.00 -16.71
N TRP A 234 -3.89 -5.31 -15.58
CA TRP A 234 -2.67 -4.84 -14.96
C TRP A 234 -2.66 -5.28 -13.51
N SER A 235 -1.53 -5.78 -13.03
CA SER A 235 -1.33 -5.99 -11.60
C SER A 235 -0.48 -4.86 -11.06
N TRP A 236 -0.71 -4.51 -9.81
CA TRP A 236 0.09 -3.54 -9.09
C TRP A 236 0.24 -3.95 -7.63
N ALA A 237 1.40 -3.63 -7.06
CA ALA A 237 1.61 -3.77 -5.63
C ALA A 237 2.44 -2.60 -5.12
N VAL A 238 2.21 -2.22 -3.87
CA VAL A 238 3.01 -1.22 -3.14
C VAL A 238 3.39 -1.75 -1.77
N GLU A 239 4.58 -1.41 -1.30
CA GLU A 239 5.08 -1.71 0.04
C GLU A 239 5.57 -0.42 0.69
N TRP A 240 5.17 -0.23 1.95
CA TRP A 240 5.46 0.97 2.73
C TRP A 240 6.20 0.61 4.00
N ASN A 241 7.31 1.32 4.24
CA ASN A 241 8.10 1.30 5.44
C ASN A 241 8.49 -0.11 5.92
N HIS A 242 8.73 -1.04 4.98
CA HIS A 242 9.00 -2.45 5.25
C HIS A 242 7.90 -3.20 6.00
N ASN A 243 6.74 -2.59 6.21
CA ASN A 243 5.75 -3.09 7.15
C ASN A 243 4.42 -3.43 6.48
N LEU A 244 3.90 -2.56 5.61
CA LEU A 244 2.59 -2.76 5.00
C LEU A 244 2.71 -2.98 3.50
N ARG A 245 2.06 -4.03 3.01
CA ARG A 245 1.99 -4.37 1.58
C ARG A 245 0.55 -4.34 1.11
N VAL A 246 0.29 -3.70 -0.03
CA VAL A 246 -1.02 -3.67 -0.69
C VAL A 246 -0.89 -4.25 -2.09
N ILE A 247 -1.84 -5.09 -2.49
CA ILE A 247 -1.88 -5.73 -3.81
C ILE A 247 -3.22 -5.43 -4.50
N GLY A 248 -3.16 -5.27 -5.82
CA GLY A 248 -4.34 -4.98 -6.60
C GLY A 248 -4.17 -5.22 -8.10
N PHE A 249 -5.28 -5.03 -8.80
CA PHE A 249 -5.37 -5.13 -10.24
C PHE A 249 -6.13 -3.95 -10.83
N ALA A 250 -6.06 -3.80 -12.14
CA ALA A 250 -6.98 -2.98 -12.89
C ALA A 250 -7.28 -3.57 -14.27
N GLY A 251 -8.52 -3.41 -14.74
CA GLY A 251 -8.97 -3.88 -16.05
C GLY A 251 -9.82 -5.15 -15.98
N ASP A 252 -9.60 -6.09 -16.90
CA ASP A 252 -10.45 -7.27 -17.06
C ASP A 252 -10.46 -8.15 -15.81
N ARG A 253 -11.66 -8.62 -15.44
CA ARG A 253 -11.87 -9.42 -14.22
C ARG A 253 -11.44 -10.89 -14.37
N ALA A 254 -11.55 -11.45 -15.57
CA ALA A 254 -11.30 -12.88 -15.80
C ALA A 254 -9.88 -13.34 -15.41
N PRO A 255 -8.79 -12.62 -15.75
CA PRO A 255 -7.44 -12.96 -15.26
C PRO A 255 -7.32 -12.95 -13.73
N ILE A 256 -8.02 -12.03 -13.06
CA ILE A 256 -8.01 -11.88 -11.60
C ILE A 256 -8.68 -13.09 -10.95
N ASP A 257 -9.88 -13.44 -11.43
CA ASP A 257 -10.62 -14.59 -10.92
C ASP A 257 -9.86 -15.90 -11.17
N ALA A 258 -9.17 -16.04 -12.31
CA ALA A 258 -8.33 -17.20 -12.61
C ALA A 258 -7.17 -17.37 -11.60
N ILE A 259 -6.51 -16.28 -11.19
CA ILE A 259 -5.44 -16.31 -10.18
C ILE A 259 -5.98 -16.81 -8.83
N PHE A 260 -7.12 -16.27 -8.38
CA PHE A 260 -7.63 -16.59 -7.05
C PHE A 260 -8.50 -17.85 -6.98
N ALA A 261 -9.00 -18.36 -8.11
CA ALA A 261 -9.71 -19.65 -8.16
C ALA A 261 -8.83 -20.82 -7.70
N ALA A 262 -7.51 -20.72 -7.90
CA ALA A 262 -6.53 -21.71 -7.46
C ALA A 262 -5.95 -21.42 -6.06
N SER A 263 -6.28 -20.28 -5.45
CA SER A 263 -5.75 -19.91 -4.13
C SER A 263 -6.44 -20.74 -3.04
N PRO A 264 -5.69 -21.35 -2.10
CA PRO A 264 -6.32 -21.95 -0.94
C PRO A 264 -7.07 -20.87 -0.15
N PRO A 265 -8.22 -21.20 0.46
CA PRO A 265 -8.96 -20.25 1.28
C PRO A 265 -8.10 -19.83 2.48
N ALA A 266 -8.23 -18.57 2.88
CA ALA A 266 -7.58 -18.11 4.11
C ALA A 266 -8.11 -18.91 5.30
N GLU A 267 -7.23 -19.69 5.94
CA GLU A 267 -7.58 -20.45 7.12
C GLU A 267 -7.83 -19.50 8.29
N SER A 268 -9.02 -19.58 8.87
CA SER A 268 -9.36 -18.87 10.10
C SER A 268 -10.14 -19.80 11.01
N ARG A 269 -9.86 -19.71 12.31
CA ARG A 269 -10.56 -20.48 13.34
C ARG A 269 -11.54 -19.57 14.06
N ILE A 270 -12.78 -20.03 14.22
CA ILE A 270 -13.75 -19.36 15.08
C ILE A 270 -13.32 -19.64 16.52
N VAL A 271 -12.97 -18.58 17.25
CA VAL A 271 -12.50 -18.67 18.64
C VAL A 271 -13.54 -18.20 19.65
N GLY A 272 -14.62 -17.58 19.18
CA GLY A 272 -15.71 -17.15 20.05
C GLY A 272 -16.78 -16.35 19.32
N ARG A 273 -17.70 -15.80 20.10
CA ARG A 273 -18.69 -14.82 19.64
C ARG A 273 -18.66 -13.59 20.54
N GLY A 274 -18.77 -12.41 19.94
CA GLY A 274 -18.94 -11.15 20.66
C GLY A 274 -20.30 -11.08 21.35
N ALA A 275 -20.44 -10.13 22.28
CA ALA A 275 -21.70 -9.89 23.00
C ALA A 275 -22.86 -9.46 22.07
N ASP A 276 -22.53 -8.91 20.91
CA ASP A 276 -23.44 -8.53 19.82
C ASP A 276 -23.76 -9.67 18.84
N GLY A 277 -23.26 -10.88 19.09
CA GLY A 277 -23.42 -12.04 18.21
C GLY A 277 -22.41 -12.10 17.05
N SER A 278 -21.48 -11.14 16.95
CA SER A 278 -20.40 -11.18 15.98
C SER A 278 -19.53 -12.43 16.16
N ILE A 279 -19.00 -12.99 15.08
CA ILE A 279 -18.11 -14.16 15.14
C ILE A 279 -16.67 -13.66 15.26
N LEU A 280 -15.98 -14.06 16.33
CA LEU A 280 -14.56 -13.78 16.47
C LEU A 280 -13.75 -14.86 15.74
N ARG A 281 -12.98 -14.43 14.74
CA ARG A 281 -12.09 -15.28 13.97
C ARG A 281 -10.64 -14.95 14.28
N LEU A 282 -9.82 -15.98 14.47
CA LEU A 282 -8.39 -15.87 14.62
C LEU A 282 -7.70 -16.54 13.43
N ARG A 283 -6.72 -15.85 12.86
CA ARG A 283 -5.82 -16.37 11.83
C ARG A 283 -4.39 -16.29 12.38
N VAL A 284 -3.60 -17.30 12.07
CA VAL A 284 -2.15 -17.27 12.34
C VAL A 284 -1.49 -16.51 11.20
N GLU A 285 -0.72 -15.48 11.53
CA GLU A 285 0.08 -14.76 10.54
C GLU A 285 1.17 -15.67 9.97
N VAL A 286 1.36 -15.62 8.66
CA VAL A 286 2.37 -16.42 7.97
C VAL A 286 3.44 -15.49 7.40
N PRO A 287 4.67 -15.46 7.96
CA PRO A 287 5.73 -14.64 7.42
C PRO A 287 6.16 -15.15 6.04
N LEU A 288 6.70 -14.25 5.23
CA LEU A 288 7.30 -14.60 3.94
C LEU A 288 8.82 -14.55 4.09
N GLU A 289 9.50 -15.64 3.73
CA GLU A 289 10.95 -15.68 3.74
C GLU A 289 11.51 -14.79 2.61
N ALA A 290 12.66 -14.15 2.86
CA ALA A 290 13.21 -13.17 1.91
C ALA A 290 13.52 -13.76 0.52
N HIS A 291 13.88 -15.04 0.44
CA HIS A 291 14.17 -15.73 -0.82
C HIS A 291 12.91 -16.18 -1.58
N GLU A 292 11.74 -16.13 -0.93
CA GLU A 292 10.46 -16.42 -1.56
C GLU A 292 9.80 -15.16 -2.14
N ASP A 293 10.24 -13.97 -1.73
CA ASP A 293 9.63 -12.68 -2.10
C ASP A 293 10.08 -12.19 -3.48
N VAL A 294 9.52 -12.78 -4.52
CA VAL A 294 9.80 -12.45 -5.94
C VAL A 294 8.93 -11.29 -6.48
N LEU A 295 8.09 -10.69 -5.65
CA LEU A 295 7.06 -9.74 -6.10
C LEU A 295 7.64 -8.51 -6.81
N PHE A 296 8.76 -7.98 -6.30
CA PHE A 296 9.41 -6.76 -6.78
C PHE A 296 10.65 -7.03 -7.66
N GLU A 297 10.79 -8.24 -8.19
CA GLU A 297 11.85 -8.58 -9.16
C GLU A 297 11.50 -8.09 -10.57
N ALA A 298 12.50 -7.72 -11.37
CA ALA A 298 12.35 -7.23 -12.74
C ALA A 298 12.32 -8.36 -13.76
#